data_AF-A0A0Q5BZ11-F1
#
_entry.id   AF-A0A0Q5BZ11-F1
#
_cell.length_a   1.000
_cell.length_b   1.000
_cell.length_c   1.000
_cell.angle_alpha   90.00
_cell.angle_beta   90.00
_cell.angle_gamma   90.00
#
_symmetry.space_group_name_H-M   'P 1'
#
loop_
_entity.id
_entity.type
_entity.pdbx_description
1 polymer ?
#
loop_
_entity_poly.entity_id
_entity_poly.type
_entity_poly.pdbx_seq_one_letter_code
_entity_poly.pdbx_strand_id
1 'polypeptide(L)'
;MRWSGQSIGAADDRALPGLVRLTDLVRTTRTPEFDGITFYEVLAKSALNRVHTSSKMPFGWTINPMRGCTHACTYCFARPTHEYLEFDGGRDFDSQIVVKVNVAEVLTRELARPSWERHPVALGTNTDPYQRAEGRYRLMPGIIAALAASGTPLSILTKGTLLRRDLPLLKEAAEHVPVDLGVSIAVYDEELQRSVEPGAPTAAARLATVTAAREAGFDCSVFLMPILPFLTDTKAHLDASLRACAEAGATSILYSTLYLKPGVKEWFLHWLAQEHPELLDRYRSLYPGRSAYAPVEYRRWLTERIRPLMRAHRLEQGREDPATGSVLSSGLGTLRVLGGDRRPLQHGGLLAEELGPDRAAMLPGVGQPTLF
;
A
#
# COMPACT_ATOMS: atom_id res chain seq x y z
N MET A 1 -20.97 9.13 -41.90
CA MET A 1 -21.88 8.73 -40.81
C MET A 1 -21.53 9.54 -39.58
N ARG A 2 -22.41 10.49 -39.21
CA ARG A 2 -22.27 11.37 -38.06
C ARG A 2 -22.64 10.59 -36.80
N TRP A 3 -21.69 10.43 -35.88
CA TRP A 3 -21.95 9.94 -34.53
C TRP A 3 -22.44 11.11 -33.67
N SER A 4 -23.76 11.26 -33.59
CA SER A 4 -24.44 12.13 -32.63
C SER A 4 -25.30 11.26 -31.74
N GLY A 5 -25.07 11.27 -30.42
CA GLY A 5 -26.07 10.72 -29.48
C GLY A 5 -25.61 10.10 -28.16
N GLN A 6 -24.37 10.25 -27.69
CA GLN A 6 -24.05 9.93 -26.28
C GLN A 6 -24.05 11.22 -25.46
N SER A 7 -25.24 11.63 -25.03
CA SER A 7 -25.41 12.62 -23.99
C SER A 7 -24.84 12.07 -22.68
N ILE A 8 -23.71 12.62 -22.25
CA ILE A 8 -23.22 12.52 -20.88
C ILE A 8 -24.18 13.35 -20.03
N GLY A 9 -24.88 12.70 -19.09
CA GLY A 9 -25.82 13.38 -18.19
C GLY A 9 -27.20 12.71 -18.10
N ALA A 10 -27.25 11.42 -17.82
CA ALA A 10 -28.43 10.82 -17.22
C ALA A 10 -27.97 10.19 -15.90
N ALA A 11 -28.56 10.65 -14.79
CA ALA A 11 -28.49 9.91 -13.54
C ALA A 11 -28.99 8.48 -13.82
N ASP A 12 -28.18 7.48 -13.53
CA ASP A 12 -28.64 6.10 -13.56
C ASP A 12 -29.56 5.93 -12.35
N ASP A 13 -30.87 5.79 -12.58
CA ASP A 13 -31.86 5.52 -11.52
C ASP A 13 -31.59 4.21 -10.76
N ARG A 14 -30.62 3.40 -11.24
CA ARG A 14 -30.12 2.19 -10.56
C ARG A 14 -28.82 2.42 -9.77
N ALA A 15 -28.20 3.59 -9.85
CA ALA A 15 -27.06 3.94 -9.04
C ALA A 15 -27.50 4.24 -7.60
N LEU A 16 -26.70 3.80 -6.62
CA LEU A 16 -26.98 4.09 -5.22
C LEU A 16 -26.92 5.61 -4.96
N PRO A 17 -27.71 6.18 -4.03
CA PRO A 17 -27.90 7.63 -3.88
C PRO A 17 -26.60 8.45 -3.80
N GLY A 18 -25.54 7.93 -3.16
CA GLY A 18 -24.23 8.58 -3.09
C GLY A 18 -23.48 8.61 -4.43
N LEU A 19 -23.70 7.64 -5.31
CA LEU A 19 -23.13 7.60 -6.67
C LEU A 19 -23.91 8.45 -7.66
N VAL A 20 -25.22 8.66 -7.46
CA VAL A 20 -26.03 9.59 -8.27
C VAL A 20 -25.48 11.03 -8.16
N ARG A 21 -24.76 11.35 -7.07
CA ARG A 21 -24.05 12.62 -6.89
C ARG A 21 -22.68 12.69 -7.57
N LEU A 22 -22.12 11.58 -8.03
CA LEU A 22 -20.92 11.59 -8.86
C LEU A 22 -21.32 12.02 -10.27
N THR A 23 -21.20 13.32 -10.54
CA THR A 23 -21.39 13.89 -11.89
C THR A 23 -20.45 13.30 -12.95
N ASP A 24 -19.49 12.48 -12.53
CA ASP A 24 -18.48 11.83 -13.37
C ASP A 24 -18.69 10.30 -13.52
N LEU A 25 -19.81 9.74 -13.04
CA LEU A 25 -20.14 8.32 -13.23
C LEU A 25 -20.39 8.04 -14.71
N VAL A 26 -19.58 7.15 -15.28
CA VAL A 26 -19.65 6.74 -16.69
C VAL A 26 -20.56 5.52 -16.82
N ARG A 27 -20.30 4.50 -16.00
CA ARG A 27 -20.96 3.20 -16.15
C ARG A 27 -20.91 2.39 -14.86
N THR A 28 -22.00 1.68 -14.58
CA THR A 28 -22.03 0.58 -13.62
C THR A 28 -21.96 -0.75 -14.36
N THR A 29 -21.00 -1.61 -14.00
CA THR A 29 -20.80 -2.91 -14.66
C THR A 29 -20.77 -4.04 -13.63
N ARG A 30 -21.57 -5.09 -13.88
CA ARG A 30 -21.46 -6.40 -13.23
C ARG A 30 -21.03 -7.40 -14.27
N THR A 31 -19.91 -8.05 -14.06
CA THR A 31 -19.29 -8.94 -15.06
C THR A 31 -19.23 -10.36 -14.51
N PRO A 32 -19.61 -11.40 -15.30
CA PRO A 32 -19.62 -12.79 -14.82
C PRO A 32 -18.27 -13.27 -14.25
N GLU A 33 -17.16 -12.72 -14.74
CA GLU A 33 -15.82 -13.07 -14.26
C GLU A 33 -15.56 -12.58 -12.82
N PHE A 34 -16.35 -11.63 -12.32
CA PHE A 34 -16.25 -11.02 -11.00
C PHE A 34 -17.58 -11.14 -10.26
N ASP A 35 -18.04 -12.38 -10.07
CA ASP A 35 -19.27 -12.65 -9.34
C ASP A 35 -19.26 -11.99 -7.95
N GLY A 36 -20.40 -11.41 -7.58
CA GLY A 36 -20.57 -10.64 -6.34
C GLY A 36 -19.92 -9.25 -6.33
N ILE A 37 -19.23 -8.81 -7.40
CA ILE A 37 -18.59 -7.48 -7.47
C ILE A 37 -19.31 -6.58 -8.46
N THR A 38 -19.52 -5.32 -8.07
CA THR A 38 -20.01 -4.25 -8.94
C THR A 38 -18.90 -3.22 -9.15
N PHE A 39 -18.61 -2.90 -10.41
CA PHE A 39 -17.68 -1.85 -10.79
C PHE A 39 -18.42 -0.55 -11.15
N TYR A 40 -17.95 0.56 -10.60
CA TYR A 40 -18.41 1.91 -10.92
C TYR A 40 -17.28 2.65 -11.66
N GLU A 41 -17.39 2.71 -12.97
CA GLU A 41 -16.44 3.40 -13.83
C GLU A 41 -16.72 4.90 -13.78
N VAL A 42 -15.71 5.67 -13.38
CA VAL A 42 -15.80 7.13 -13.21
C VAL A 42 -14.67 7.85 -13.95
N LEU A 43 -14.93 9.09 -14.36
CA LEU A 43 -13.86 9.98 -14.81
C LEU A 43 -13.24 10.68 -13.60
N ALA A 44 -11.96 10.42 -13.35
CA ALA A 44 -11.21 11.14 -12.36
C ALA A 44 -10.99 12.60 -12.77
N LYS A 45 -11.14 13.50 -11.80
CA LYS A 45 -10.74 14.91 -11.91
C LYS A 45 -9.27 15.11 -11.56
N SER A 46 -8.73 14.27 -10.68
CA SER A 46 -7.31 14.22 -10.33
C SER A 46 -6.82 12.77 -10.19
N ALA A 47 -5.55 12.55 -10.54
CA ALA A 47 -4.87 11.28 -10.33
C ALA A 47 -3.97 11.33 -9.09
N LEU A 48 -3.19 12.41 -8.96
CA LEU A 48 -2.29 12.67 -7.85
C LEU A 48 -3.04 13.10 -6.59
N ASN A 49 -2.74 12.46 -5.47
CA ASN A 49 -3.29 12.78 -4.16
C ASN A 49 -2.14 13.20 -3.24
N ARG A 50 -2.19 14.44 -2.74
CA ARG A 50 -1.19 14.93 -1.80
C ARG A 50 -1.43 14.32 -0.42
N VAL A 51 -0.39 13.72 0.14
CA VAL A 51 -0.40 13.26 1.52
C VAL A 51 -0.35 14.49 2.43
N HIS A 52 -1.21 14.51 3.46
CA HIS A 52 -1.26 15.64 4.39
C HIS A 52 0.09 15.80 5.11
N THR A 53 0.54 17.05 5.30
CA THR A 53 1.87 17.34 5.89
C THR A 53 2.03 16.85 7.32
N SER A 54 0.92 16.60 8.03
CA SER A 54 0.94 16.00 9.37
C SER A 54 1.10 14.46 9.35
N SER A 55 1.01 13.83 8.18
CA SER A 55 1.26 12.40 8.04
C SER A 55 2.75 12.14 8.23
N LYS A 56 3.07 11.02 8.89
CA LYS A 56 4.44 10.54 9.04
C LYS A 56 4.86 9.63 7.90
N MET A 57 4.09 9.61 6.82
CA MET A 57 4.44 8.80 5.67
C MET A 57 5.71 9.33 5.00
N PRO A 58 6.58 8.42 4.55
CA PRO A 58 7.85 8.78 3.92
C PRO A 58 7.69 9.37 2.50
N PHE A 59 6.46 9.42 1.97
CA PHE A 59 6.12 9.95 0.66
C PHE A 59 5.07 11.06 0.73
N GLY A 60 5.17 12.03 -0.19
CA GLY A 60 4.28 13.19 -0.25
C GLY A 60 3.09 13.06 -1.21
N TRP A 61 3.12 12.09 -2.13
CA TRP A 61 2.11 11.93 -3.17
C TRP A 61 1.76 10.47 -3.40
N THR A 62 0.49 10.23 -3.74
CA THR A 62 -0.03 8.88 -4.02
C THR A 62 -0.97 8.85 -5.21
N ILE A 63 -1.10 7.69 -5.84
CA ILE A 63 -2.15 7.41 -6.82
C ILE A 63 -2.96 6.22 -6.34
N ASN A 64 -4.29 6.39 -6.35
CA ASN A 64 -5.25 5.31 -6.13
C ASN A 64 -6.08 5.18 -7.41
N PRO A 65 -5.76 4.21 -8.29
CA PRO A 65 -6.47 3.99 -9.56
C PRO A 65 -7.91 3.53 -9.34
N MET A 66 -8.14 2.88 -8.20
CA MET A 66 -9.43 2.35 -7.78
C MET A 66 -9.74 2.81 -6.35
N ARG A 67 -10.99 2.65 -5.93
CA ARG A 67 -11.43 2.75 -4.53
C ARG A 67 -12.20 1.48 -4.19
N GLY A 68 -11.93 0.92 -3.01
CA GLY A 68 -12.35 -0.43 -2.66
C GLY A 68 -11.28 -1.44 -3.06
N CYS A 69 -11.30 -2.60 -2.41
CA CYS A 69 -10.30 -3.61 -2.66
C CYS A 69 -10.87 -5.03 -2.50
N THR A 70 -10.83 -5.78 -3.60
CA THR A 70 -11.28 -7.17 -3.67
C THR A 70 -10.44 -8.16 -2.87
N HIS A 71 -9.33 -7.72 -2.27
CA HIS A 71 -8.55 -8.53 -1.32
C HIS A 71 -9.30 -8.80 -0.01
N ALA A 72 -10.26 -7.95 0.34
CA ALA A 72 -11.18 -8.12 1.47
C ALA A 72 -10.51 -8.35 2.85
N CYS A 73 -9.31 -7.79 3.08
CA CYS A 73 -8.61 -7.93 4.36
C CYS A 73 -9.46 -7.37 5.51
N THR A 74 -9.68 -8.15 6.58
CA THR A 74 -10.53 -7.73 7.71
C THR A 74 -9.95 -6.55 8.49
N TYR A 75 -8.62 -6.38 8.45
CA TYR A 75 -7.88 -5.29 9.09
C TYR A 75 -7.59 -4.08 8.18
N CYS A 76 -8.17 -4.02 6.97
CA CYS A 76 -7.79 -3.00 6.00
C CYS A 76 -8.13 -1.58 6.50
N PHE A 77 -7.10 -0.74 6.69
CA PHE A 77 -7.29 0.62 7.19
C PHE A 77 -8.03 1.56 6.21
N ALA A 78 -8.12 1.16 4.94
CA ALA A 78 -8.77 1.92 3.88
C ALA A 78 -10.30 1.76 3.85
N ARG A 79 -10.85 0.80 4.60
CA ARG A 79 -12.29 0.52 4.69
C ARG A 79 -13.17 1.76 4.89
N PRO A 80 -12.87 2.66 5.85
CA PRO A 80 -13.69 3.86 6.05
C PRO A 80 -13.65 4.85 4.90
N THR A 81 -12.73 4.68 3.94
CA THR A 81 -12.81 5.49 2.73
C THR A 81 -14.08 5.20 1.96
N HIS A 82 -14.76 4.07 2.07
CA HIS A 82 -16.03 3.87 1.36
C HIS A 82 -17.19 4.72 1.90
N GLU A 83 -17.13 5.13 3.16
CA GLU A 83 -18.19 5.92 3.80
C GLU A 83 -18.41 7.29 3.16
N TYR A 84 -17.37 7.91 2.56
CA TYR A 84 -17.58 9.18 1.81
C TYR A 84 -18.35 9.01 0.49
N LEU A 85 -18.69 7.77 0.10
CA LEU A 85 -19.58 7.47 -1.03
C LEU A 85 -20.95 6.97 -0.57
N GLU A 86 -21.26 7.07 0.73
CA GLU A 86 -22.47 6.52 1.33
C GLU A 86 -22.54 4.98 1.23
N PHE A 87 -21.39 4.32 1.11
CA PHE A 87 -21.22 2.87 1.22
C PHE A 87 -20.79 2.45 2.62
N ASP A 88 -21.01 1.17 2.97
CA ASP A 88 -20.49 0.61 4.21
C ASP A 88 -18.97 0.30 4.12
N GLY A 89 -18.25 0.45 5.24
CA GLY A 89 -16.81 0.13 5.32
C GLY A 89 -16.49 -1.37 5.39
N GLY A 90 -17.49 -2.23 5.53
CA GLY A 90 -17.38 -3.68 5.54
C GLY A 90 -17.53 -4.26 4.12
N ARG A 91 -18.71 -4.81 3.83
CA ARG A 91 -18.95 -5.60 2.61
C ARG A 91 -18.93 -4.77 1.34
N ASP A 92 -19.42 -3.54 1.38
CA ASP A 92 -19.37 -2.67 0.21
C ASP A 92 -17.93 -2.30 -0.18
N PHE A 93 -17.01 -2.13 0.78
CA PHE A 93 -15.58 -1.92 0.45
C PHE A 93 -14.97 -3.05 -0.38
N ASP A 94 -15.43 -4.28 -0.13
CA ASP A 94 -14.91 -5.50 -0.74
C ASP A 94 -15.54 -5.76 -2.12
N SER A 95 -16.73 -5.22 -2.39
CA SER A 95 -17.58 -5.59 -3.53
C SER A 95 -18.05 -4.43 -4.42
N GLN A 96 -18.00 -3.18 -3.95
CA GLN A 96 -18.41 -1.97 -4.67
C GLN A 96 -17.15 -1.21 -5.11
N ILE A 97 -16.57 -1.54 -6.24
CA ILE A 97 -15.26 -1.03 -6.66
C ILE A 97 -15.43 0.17 -7.60
N VAL A 98 -14.94 1.33 -7.19
CA VAL A 98 -14.90 2.52 -8.06
C VAL A 98 -13.61 2.51 -8.87
N VAL A 99 -13.70 2.67 -10.19
CA VAL A 99 -12.59 2.57 -11.12
C VAL A 99 -12.41 3.87 -11.88
N LYS A 100 -11.25 4.49 -11.78
CA LYS A 100 -10.93 5.74 -12.49
C LYS A 100 -10.41 5.42 -13.89
N VAL A 101 -11.32 5.30 -14.86
CA VAL A 101 -10.97 4.75 -16.19
C VAL A 101 -10.06 5.66 -17.02
N ASN A 102 -10.04 6.97 -16.74
CA ASN A 102 -9.18 7.96 -17.41
C ASN A 102 -7.93 8.35 -16.59
N VAL A 103 -7.58 7.59 -15.55
CA VAL A 103 -6.52 7.99 -14.58
C VAL A 103 -5.17 8.29 -15.23
N ALA A 104 -4.77 7.51 -16.25
CA ALA A 104 -3.49 7.72 -16.95
C ALA A 104 -3.48 9.02 -17.77
N GLU A 105 -4.60 9.38 -18.39
CA GLU A 105 -4.74 10.63 -19.15
C GLU A 105 -4.67 11.84 -18.21
N VAL A 106 -5.40 11.78 -17.10
CA VAL A 106 -5.41 12.83 -16.07
C VAL A 106 -4.00 12.99 -15.49
N LEU A 107 -3.35 11.87 -15.15
CA LEU A 107 -2.00 11.86 -14.60
C LEU A 107 -1.00 12.50 -15.57
N THR A 108 -1.03 12.12 -16.85
CA THR A 108 -0.14 12.70 -17.87
C THR A 108 -0.27 14.23 -17.91
N ARG A 109 -1.50 14.76 -17.86
CA ARG A 109 -1.72 16.21 -17.83
C ARG A 109 -1.21 16.86 -16.54
N GLU A 110 -1.41 16.20 -15.39
CA GLU A 110 -0.95 16.73 -14.10
C GLU A 110 0.58 16.78 -14.02
N LEU A 111 1.26 15.74 -14.49
CA LEU A 111 2.72 15.64 -14.50
C LEU A 111 3.39 16.59 -15.51
N ALA A 112 2.69 16.98 -16.58
CA ALA A 112 3.18 17.93 -17.57
C ALA A 112 3.16 19.40 -17.10
N ARG A 113 2.57 19.68 -15.92
CA ARG A 113 2.50 21.04 -15.38
C ARG A 113 3.90 21.54 -15.04
N PRO A 114 4.28 22.78 -15.37
CA PRO A 114 5.59 23.34 -14.99
C PRO A 114 5.85 23.38 -13.48
N SER A 115 4.78 23.36 -12.68
CA SER A 115 4.83 23.33 -11.22
C SER A 115 5.09 21.93 -10.64
N TRP A 116 5.15 20.88 -11.47
CA TRP A 116 5.39 19.53 -10.97
C TRP A 116 6.88 19.31 -10.71
N GLU A 117 7.24 19.18 -9.44
CA GLU A 117 8.63 19.04 -8.99
C GLU A 117 9.14 17.59 -9.03
N ARG A 118 8.40 16.68 -9.69
CA ARG A 118 8.75 15.25 -9.80
C ARG A 118 8.92 14.57 -8.45
N HIS A 119 8.09 14.97 -7.49
CA HIS A 119 8.06 14.31 -6.20
C HIS A 119 7.72 12.83 -6.35
N PRO A 120 8.25 11.98 -5.48
CA PRO A 120 7.93 10.56 -5.47
C PRO A 120 6.43 10.28 -5.38
N VAL A 121 5.98 9.27 -6.13
CA VAL A 121 4.58 8.84 -6.12
C VAL A 121 4.44 7.39 -5.66
N ALA A 122 3.73 7.20 -4.54
CA ALA A 122 3.47 5.88 -3.99
C ALA A 122 2.11 5.31 -4.45
N LEU A 123 2.14 4.05 -4.88
CA LEU A 123 0.97 3.24 -5.22
C LEU A 123 0.83 2.09 -4.21
N GLY A 124 -0.40 1.61 -3.99
CA GLY A 124 -0.63 0.56 -2.98
C GLY A 124 -0.86 1.08 -1.57
N THR A 125 -1.20 2.36 -1.44
CA THR A 125 -1.39 3.00 -0.14
C THR A 125 -2.81 2.76 0.37
N ASN A 126 -3.84 3.29 -0.29
CA ASN A 126 -5.23 3.11 0.15
C ASN A 126 -5.95 1.96 -0.58
N THR A 127 -5.53 1.65 -1.80
CA THR A 127 -6.05 0.50 -2.56
C THR A 127 -4.92 -0.23 -3.24
N ASP A 128 -5.13 -1.52 -3.51
CA ASP A 128 -4.13 -2.31 -4.19
C ASP A 128 -4.18 -2.07 -5.71
N PRO A 129 -3.08 -1.61 -6.34
CA PRO A 129 -3.02 -1.33 -7.77
C PRO A 129 -3.12 -2.60 -8.63
N TYR A 130 -2.79 -3.77 -8.07
CA TYR A 130 -2.75 -5.05 -8.76
C TYR A 130 -3.77 -6.05 -8.19
N GLN A 131 -4.83 -5.55 -7.54
CA GLN A 131 -6.00 -6.38 -7.24
C GLN A 131 -6.59 -6.99 -8.53
N ARG A 132 -7.40 -8.04 -8.41
CA ARG A 132 -7.92 -8.82 -9.54
C ARG A 132 -8.52 -7.97 -10.67
N ALA A 133 -9.18 -6.86 -10.31
CA ALA A 133 -9.78 -5.91 -11.25
C ALA A 133 -8.78 -5.34 -12.28
N GLU A 134 -7.50 -5.20 -11.91
CA GLU A 134 -6.44 -4.72 -12.81
C GLU A 134 -6.19 -5.67 -13.99
N GLY A 135 -6.57 -6.95 -13.87
CA GLY A 135 -6.52 -7.90 -14.99
C GLY A 135 -7.45 -7.51 -16.14
N ARG A 136 -8.58 -6.86 -15.80
CA ARG A 136 -9.58 -6.35 -16.75
C ARG A 136 -9.25 -4.94 -17.23
N TYR A 137 -9.03 -4.02 -16.29
CA TYR A 137 -8.94 -2.60 -16.60
C TYR A 137 -7.58 -2.17 -17.15
N ARG A 138 -6.50 -2.86 -16.77
CA ARG A 138 -5.12 -2.58 -17.23
C ARG A 138 -4.74 -1.09 -17.08
N LEU A 139 -5.01 -0.50 -15.92
CA LEU A 139 -4.71 0.91 -15.66
C LEU A 139 -3.22 1.14 -15.38
N MET A 140 -2.54 0.15 -14.80
CA MET A 140 -1.16 0.28 -14.34
C MET A 140 -0.16 0.57 -15.44
N PRO A 141 -0.21 -0.06 -16.64
CA PRO A 141 0.72 0.25 -17.72
C PRO A 141 0.74 1.73 -18.11
N GLY A 142 -0.43 2.37 -18.23
CA GLY A 142 -0.55 3.79 -18.54
C GLY A 142 -0.03 4.69 -17.42
N ILE A 143 -0.24 4.30 -16.16
CA ILE A 143 0.27 5.03 -14.99
C ILE A 143 1.80 4.95 -14.92
N ILE A 144 2.37 3.76 -15.08
CA ILE A 144 3.83 3.55 -15.06
C ILE A 144 4.49 4.36 -16.17
N ALA A 145 3.96 4.28 -17.40
CA ALA A 145 4.47 5.03 -18.53
C ALA A 145 4.44 6.55 -18.30
N ALA A 146 3.33 7.08 -17.76
CA ALA A 146 3.20 8.52 -17.48
C ALA A 146 4.21 8.99 -16.41
N LEU A 147 4.38 8.23 -15.33
CA LEU A 147 5.36 8.56 -14.28
C LEU A 147 6.79 8.53 -14.83
N ALA A 148 7.18 7.46 -15.51
CA ALA A 148 8.51 7.30 -16.10
C ALA A 148 8.82 8.40 -17.13
N ALA A 149 7.90 8.67 -18.08
CA ALA A 149 8.08 9.68 -19.11
C ALA A 149 8.23 11.11 -18.54
N SER A 150 7.59 11.39 -17.39
CA SER A 150 7.73 12.68 -16.71
C SER A 150 9.02 12.82 -15.87
N GLY A 151 9.79 11.73 -15.72
CA GLY A 151 10.92 11.68 -14.81
C GLY A 151 10.53 11.60 -13.33
N THR A 152 9.32 11.13 -13.03
CA THR A 152 8.78 11.03 -11.67
C THR A 152 9.07 9.65 -11.07
N PRO A 153 9.80 9.57 -9.94
CA PRO A 153 10.04 8.31 -9.24
C PRO A 153 8.74 7.67 -8.72
N LEU A 154 8.71 6.34 -8.67
CA LEU A 154 7.54 5.60 -8.21
C LEU A 154 7.87 4.46 -7.26
N SER A 155 6.95 4.19 -6.33
CA SER A 155 6.96 2.99 -5.50
C SER A 155 5.63 2.26 -5.60
N ILE A 156 5.68 0.94 -5.65
CA ILE A 156 4.49 0.09 -5.71
C ILE A 156 4.50 -0.90 -4.56
N LEU A 157 3.49 -0.81 -3.70
CA LEU A 157 3.15 -1.84 -2.71
C LEU A 157 1.95 -2.65 -3.19
N THR A 158 2.00 -3.98 -3.10
CA THR A 158 0.85 -4.81 -3.49
C THR A 158 0.79 -6.16 -2.76
N LYS A 159 -0.40 -6.74 -2.67
CA LYS A 159 -0.66 -8.17 -2.38
C LYS A 159 -0.93 -8.97 -3.65
N GLY A 160 -1.17 -8.29 -4.78
CA GLY A 160 -1.59 -8.86 -6.04
C GLY A 160 -0.45 -9.45 -6.86
N THR A 161 -0.69 -10.63 -7.45
CA THR A 161 0.31 -11.31 -8.30
C THR A 161 0.41 -10.74 -9.72
N LEU A 162 -0.48 -9.80 -10.08
CA LEU A 162 -0.49 -9.18 -11.41
C LEU A 162 0.70 -8.25 -11.63
N LEU A 163 1.41 -7.85 -10.57
CA LEU A 163 2.70 -7.15 -10.68
C LEU A 163 3.65 -7.86 -11.65
N ARG A 164 3.66 -9.21 -11.66
CA ARG A 164 4.50 -10.02 -12.54
C ARG A 164 4.31 -9.72 -14.02
N ARG A 165 3.09 -9.35 -14.45
CA ARG A 165 2.75 -8.97 -15.82
C ARG A 165 3.54 -7.74 -16.27
N ASP A 166 3.70 -6.79 -15.36
CA ASP A 166 4.23 -5.45 -15.66
C ASP A 166 5.71 -5.30 -15.28
N LEU A 167 6.36 -6.36 -14.77
CA LEU A 167 7.80 -6.35 -14.48
C LEU A 167 8.68 -5.92 -15.69
N PRO A 168 8.42 -6.35 -16.94
CA PRO A 168 9.19 -5.86 -18.09
C PRO A 168 9.05 -4.35 -18.29
N LEU A 169 7.83 -3.81 -18.12
CA LEU A 169 7.56 -2.38 -18.24
C LEU A 169 8.20 -1.58 -17.10
N LEU A 170 8.14 -2.11 -15.88
CA LEU A 170 8.81 -1.51 -14.73
C LEU A 170 10.32 -1.49 -14.93
N LYS A 171 10.88 -2.50 -15.61
CA LYS A 171 12.32 -2.59 -15.87
C LYS A 171 12.76 -1.52 -16.85
N GLU A 172 11.97 -1.28 -17.89
CA GLU A 172 12.15 -0.14 -18.81
C GLU A 172 12.01 1.20 -18.06
N ALA A 173 10.98 1.34 -17.21
CA ALA A 173 10.81 2.55 -16.40
C ALA A 173 12.01 2.83 -15.49
N ALA A 174 12.62 1.77 -14.93
CA ALA A 174 13.79 1.86 -14.06
C ALA A 174 15.06 2.37 -14.78
N GLU A 175 15.08 2.40 -16.11
CA GLU A 175 16.15 3.03 -16.89
C GLU A 175 16.07 4.57 -16.86
N HIS A 176 14.90 5.11 -16.49
CA HIS A 176 14.61 6.55 -16.52
C HIS A 176 14.37 7.15 -15.14
N VAL A 177 13.75 6.40 -14.24
CA VAL A 177 13.36 6.87 -12.90
C VAL A 177 13.62 5.78 -11.85
N PRO A 178 13.85 6.14 -10.58
CA PRO A 178 13.84 5.17 -9.50
C PRO A 178 12.48 4.45 -9.39
N VAL A 179 12.53 3.13 -9.22
CA VAL A 179 11.36 2.24 -9.07
C VAL A 179 11.57 1.32 -7.87
N ASP A 180 10.69 1.44 -6.87
CA ASP A 180 10.71 0.56 -5.70
C ASP A 180 9.52 -0.40 -5.68
N LEU A 181 9.79 -1.67 -5.37
CA LEU A 181 8.79 -2.72 -5.30
C LEU A 181 8.64 -3.28 -3.89
N GLY A 182 7.40 -3.34 -3.43
CA GLY A 182 7.00 -3.92 -2.15
C GLY A 182 5.89 -4.95 -2.33
N VAL A 183 6.03 -6.10 -1.65
CA VAL A 183 4.97 -7.11 -1.59
C VAL A 183 4.50 -7.29 -0.15
N SER A 184 3.20 -7.12 0.09
CA SER A 184 2.59 -7.31 1.42
C SER A 184 2.26 -8.78 1.68
N ILE A 185 2.93 -9.38 2.66
CA ILE A 185 2.67 -10.76 3.09
C ILE A 185 2.59 -10.76 4.61
N ALA A 186 1.37 -10.70 5.14
CA ALA A 186 1.12 -10.56 6.57
C ALA A 186 1.04 -11.91 7.30
N VAL A 187 0.51 -12.94 6.64
CA VAL A 187 0.20 -14.24 7.23
C VAL A 187 0.69 -15.35 6.30
N TYR A 188 1.44 -16.30 6.86
CA TYR A 188 2.04 -17.42 6.13
C TYR A 188 1.33 -18.75 6.39
N ASP A 189 0.49 -18.80 7.43
CA ASP A 189 -0.46 -19.87 7.66
C ASP A 189 -1.63 -19.76 6.67
N GLU A 190 -1.88 -20.82 5.89
CA GLU A 190 -2.84 -20.77 4.78
C GLU A 190 -4.30 -20.71 5.24
N GLU A 191 -4.62 -21.30 6.39
CA GLU A 191 -5.98 -21.27 6.94
C GLU A 191 -6.28 -19.88 7.49
N LEU A 192 -5.41 -19.35 8.34
CA LEU A 192 -5.53 -18.00 8.87
C LEU A 192 -5.52 -16.94 7.76
N GLN A 193 -4.68 -17.09 6.74
CA GLN A 193 -4.63 -16.17 5.60
C GLN A 193 -5.96 -16.14 4.83
N ARG A 194 -6.56 -17.31 4.56
CA ARG A 194 -7.87 -17.40 3.90
C ARG A 194 -8.99 -16.83 4.75
N SER A 195 -8.91 -16.95 6.07
CA SER A 195 -9.89 -16.35 6.98
C SER A 195 -9.76 -14.81 7.05
N VAL A 196 -8.53 -14.27 7.14
CA VAL A 196 -8.30 -12.83 7.40
C VAL A 196 -8.11 -11.99 6.13
N GLU A 197 -7.69 -12.59 5.01
CA GLU A 197 -7.51 -11.96 3.69
C GLU A 197 -8.13 -12.83 2.56
N PRO A 198 -9.44 -13.12 2.59
CA PRO A 198 -10.05 -14.15 1.74
C PRO A 198 -9.92 -13.90 0.23
N GLY A 199 -9.83 -12.64 -0.19
CA GLY A 199 -9.68 -12.28 -1.60
C GLY A 199 -8.22 -12.07 -2.05
N ALA A 200 -7.26 -12.11 -1.12
CA ALA A 200 -5.85 -11.93 -1.43
C ALA A 200 -5.21 -13.24 -1.94
N PRO A 201 -4.22 -13.17 -2.86
CA PRO A 201 -3.42 -14.32 -3.21
C PRO A 201 -2.73 -14.96 -2.00
N THR A 202 -2.50 -16.26 -2.06
CA THR A 202 -1.83 -17.00 -0.98
C THR A 202 -0.44 -16.44 -0.69
N ALA A 203 0.09 -16.71 0.51
CA ALA A 203 1.46 -16.33 0.86
C ALA A 203 2.47 -16.90 -0.14
N ALA A 204 2.31 -18.17 -0.56
CA ALA A 204 3.13 -18.80 -1.58
C ALA A 204 3.08 -18.07 -2.93
N ALA A 205 1.90 -17.65 -3.39
CA ALA A 205 1.77 -16.91 -4.64
C ALA A 205 2.41 -15.51 -4.56
N ARG A 206 2.34 -14.86 -3.39
CA ARG A 206 3.01 -13.58 -3.14
C ARG A 206 4.53 -13.73 -3.04
N LEU A 207 5.05 -14.78 -2.41
CA LEU A 207 6.47 -15.12 -2.41
C LEU A 207 6.98 -15.39 -3.84
N ALA A 208 6.22 -16.10 -4.68
CA ALA A 208 6.57 -16.27 -6.09
C ALA A 208 6.60 -14.94 -6.87
N THR A 209 5.84 -13.93 -6.41
CA THR A 209 5.90 -12.57 -6.98
C THR A 209 7.17 -11.84 -6.53
N VAL A 210 7.62 -12.03 -5.29
CA VAL A 210 8.92 -11.56 -4.80
C VAL A 210 10.04 -12.17 -5.64
N THR A 211 10.04 -13.49 -5.83
CA THR A 211 11.05 -14.20 -6.64
C THR A 211 11.09 -13.66 -8.06
N ALA A 212 9.92 -13.51 -8.73
CA ALA A 212 9.87 -12.96 -10.07
C ALA A 212 10.42 -11.52 -10.15
N ALA A 213 10.15 -10.67 -9.15
CA ALA A 213 10.72 -9.32 -9.10
C ALA A 213 12.25 -9.36 -8.97
N ARG A 214 12.79 -10.26 -8.14
CA ARG A 214 14.24 -10.46 -7.99
C ARG A 214 14.89 -10.97 -9.26
N GLU A 215 14.28 -11.94 -9.94
CA GLU A 215 14.75 -12.47 -11.22
C GLU A 215 14.75 -11.39 -12.33
N ALA A 216 13.81 -10.45 -12.28
CA ALA A 216 13.77 -9.30 -13.18
C ALA A 216 14.88 -8.27 -12.91
N GLY A 217 15.53 -8.34 -11.75
CA GLY A 217 16.64 -7.48 -11.32
C GLY A 217 16.25 -6.40 -10.30
N PHE A 218 15.02 -6.41 -9.78
CA PHE A 218 14.58 -5.45 -8.77
C PHE A 218 14.90 -5.91 -7.38
N ASP A 219 15.31 -5.01 -6.52
CA ASP A 219 15.15 -5.21 -5.08
C ASP A 219 13.67 -5.26 -4.71
N CYS A 220 13.32 -6.09 -3.73
CA CYS A 220 11.94 -6.32 -3.35
C CYS A 220 11.80 -6.41 -1.84
N SER A 221 11.09 -5.45 -1.28
CA SER A 221 10.81 -5.36 0.15
C SER A 221 9.53 -6.14 0.47
N VAL A 222 9.55 -6.95 1.52
CA VAL A 222 8.33 -7.61 2.01
C VAL A 222 7.77 -6.85 3.20
N PHE A 223 6.49 -6.51 3.11
CA PHE A 223 5.74 -5.84 4.15
C PHE A 223 5.06 -6.91 5.00
N LEU A 224 5.74 -7.34 6.07
CA LEU A 224 5.22 -8.21 7.12
C LEU A 224 4.32 -7.39 8.06
N MET A 225 3.21 -6.90 7.51
CA MET A 225 2.25 -6.11 8.26
C MET A 225 0.81 -6.34 7.76
N PRO A 226 -0.15 -6.51 8.69
CA PRO A 226 0.04 -6.48 10.14
C PRO A 226 0.61 -7.79 10.70
N ILE A 227 1.46 -7.68 11.71
CA ILE A 227 1.67 -8.77 12.68
C ILE A 227 0.46 -8.78 13.62
N LEU A 228 -0.24 -9.91 13.67
CA LEU A 228 -1.49 -10.11 14.41
C LEU A 228 -1.15 -10.65 15.81
N PRO A 229 -1.43 -9.88 16.89
CA PRO A 229 -1.16 -10.34 18.25
C PRO A 229 -1.75 -11.70 18.58
N PHE A 230 -0.98 -12.54 19.26
CA PHE A 230 -1.30 -13.92 19.64
C PHE A 230 -1.55 -14.91 18.48
N LEU A 231 -1.54 -14.45 17.21
CA LEU A 231 -1.77 -15.28 16.03
C LEU A 231 -0.50 -15.46 15.20
N THR A 232 0.23 -14.36 14.94
CA THR A 232 1.44 -14.37 14.09
C THR A 232 2.67 -13.74 14.75
N ASP A 233 2.65 -13.55 16.07
CA ASP A 233 3.66 -12.82 16.85
C ASP A 233 4.61 -13.71 17.65
N THR A 234 4.46 -15.04 17.58
CA THR A 234 5.40 -15.97 18.24
C THR A 234 6.76 -15.96 17.53
N LYS A 235 7.84 -16.20 18.28
CA LYS A 235 9.19 -16.24 17.69
C LYS A 235 9.30 -17.27 16.56
N ALA A 236 8.65 -18.43 16.69
CA ALA A 236 8.66 -19.47 15.67
C ALA A 236 7.92 -19.02 14.39
N HIS A 237 6.75 -18.38 14.54
CA HIS A 237 5.98 -17.88 13.40
C HIS A 237 6.76 -16.76 12.67
N LEU A 238 7.36 -15.84 13.41
CA LEU A 238 8.19 -14.78 12.86
C LEU A 238 9.43 -15.34 12.14
N ASP A 239 10.15 -16.30 12.75
CA ASP A 239 11.33 -16.91 12.13
C ASP A 239 10.98 -17.65 10.82
N ALA A 240 9.89 -18.41 10.82
CA ALA A 240 9.41 -19.12 9.63
C ALA A 240 9.02 -18.14 8.51
N SER A 241 8.30 -17.06 8.85
CA SER A 241 7.89 -16.03 7.89
C SER A 241 9.10 -15.34 7.25
N LEU A 242 10.08 -14.96 8.08
CA LEU A 242 11.32 -14.31 7.62
C LEU A 242 12.17 -15.25 6.77
N ARG A 243 12.28 -16.52 7.16
CA ARG A 243 12.98 -17.53 6.37
C ARG A 243 12.36 -17.68 4.97
N ALA A 244 11.04 -17.80 4.89
CA ALA A 244 10.32 -17.89 3.63
C ALA A 244 10.54 -16.65 2.75
N CYS A 245 10.58 -15.45 3.35
CA CYS A 245 10.94 -14.21 2.63
C CYS A 245 12.35 -14.28 2.04
N ALA A 246 13.33 -14.69 2.86
CA ALA A 246 14.72 -14.79 2.45
C ALA A 246 14.92 -15.82 1.33
N GLU A 247 14.26 -16.97 1.43
CA GLU A 247 14.26 -18.02 0.40
C GLU A 247 13.65 -17.53 -0.92
N ALA A 248 12.60 -16.70 -0.87
CA ALA A 248 12.02 -16.06 -2.05
C ALA A 248 12.89 -14.95 -2.65
N GLY A 249 13.96 -14.55 -1.95
CA GLY A 249 14.91 -13.52 -2.38
C GLY A 249 14.56 -12.11 -1.92
N ALA A 250 13.63 -11.93 -0.98
CA ALA A 250 13.32 -10.62 -0.41
C ALA A 250 14.59 -9.96 0.11
N THR A 251 14.72 -8.65 -0.11
CA THR A 251 15.93 -7.92 0.29
C THR A 251 15.74 -7.17 1.60
N SER A 252 14.52 -6.74 1.91
CA SER A 252 14.21 -6.10 3.18
C SER A 252 12.86 -6.51 3.74
N ILE A 253 12.69 -6.34 5.05
CA ILE A 253 11.41 -6.51 5.73
C ILE A 253 11.01 -5.20 6.39
N LEU A 254 9.80 -4.75 6.09
CA LEU A 254 9.10 -3.76 6.89
C LEU A 254 8.03 -4.49 7.68
N TYR A 255 7.91 -4.15 8.95
CA TYR A 255 6.92 -4.78 9.81
C TYR A 255 6.22 -3.73 10.66
N SER A 256 4.96 -4.00 10.96
CA SER A 256 4.17 -3.23 11.90
C SER A 256 3.20 -4.15 12.61
N THR A 257 2.89 -3.80 13.84
CA THR A 257 1.76 -4.41 14.55
C THR A 257 0.45 -4.01 13.91
N LEU A 258 -0.58 -4.84 14.10
CA LEU A 258 -1.93 -4.54 13.70
C LEU A 258 -2.35 -3.11 14.12
N TYR A 259 -2.92 -2.38 13.16
CA TYR A 259 -3.42 -1.02 13.32
C TYR A 259 -4.95 -1.02 13.14
N LEU A 260 -5.68 -0.68 14.21
CA LEU A 260 -7.14 -0.76 14.28
C LEU A 260 -7.76 0.62 14.50
N LYS A 261 -7.71 1.46 13.46
CA LYS A 261 -8.41 2.76 13.51
C LYS A 261 -9.94 2.58 13.64
N PRO A 262 -10.65 3.62 14.12
CA PRO A 262 -12.11 3.59 14.15
C PRO A 262 -12.73 3.23 12.79
N GLY A 263 -13.80 2.43 12.80
CA GLY A 263 -14.46 1.86 11.61
C GLY A 263 -13.85 0.53 11.16
N VAL A 264 -12.55 0.35 11.38
CA VAL A 264 -11.82 -0.89 11.01
C VAL A 264 -11.78 -1.84 12.20
N LYS A 265 -11.61 -1.30 13.41
CA LYS A 265 -11.58 -2.07 14.66
C LYS A 265 -12.83 -2.95 14.81
N GLU A 266 -14.00 -2.37 14.58
CA GLU A 266 -15.28 -3.04 14.74
C GLU A 266 -15.40 -4.24 13.80
N TRP A 267 -14.95 -4.09 12.56
CA TRP A 267 -14.93 -5.15 11.57
C TRP A 267 -13.94 -6.26 11.92
N PHE A 268 -12.73 -5.90 12.31
CA PHE A 268 -11.72 -6.87 12.74
C PHE A 268 -12.16 -7.63 14.00
N LEU A 269 -12.73 -6.95 15.00
CA LEU A 269 -13.20 -7.61 16.23
C LEU A 269 -14.44 -8.48 15.97
N HIS A 270 -15.27 -8.14 14.99
CA HIS A 270 -16.36 -9.01 14.57
C HIS A 270 -15.84 -10.32 13.99
N TRP A 271 -14.88 -10.25 13.06
CA TRP A 271 -14.18 -11.44 12.54
C TRP A 271 -13.52 -12.24 13.67
N LEU A 272 -12.76 -11.57 14.54
CA LEU A 272 -12.06 -12.22 15.65
C LEU A 272 -13.03 -12.93 16.59
N ALA A 273 -14.21 -12.36 16.86
CA ALA A 273 -15.22 -12.99 17.72
C ALA A 273 -15.83 -14.26 17.10
N GLN A 274 -15.84 -14.40 15.77
CA GLN A 274 -16.32 -15.61 15.10
C GLN A 274 -15.23 -16.68 14.99
N GLU A 275 -14.02 -16.27 14.61
CA GLU A 275 -12.95 -17.21 14.23
C GLU A 275 -12.00 -17.55 15.40
N HIS A 276 -11.81 -16.61 16.33
CA HIS A 276 -10.91 -16.73 17.48
C HIS A 276 -11.53 -16.11 18.76
N PRO A 277 -12.72 -16.58 19.20
CA PRO A 277 -13.44 -16.00 20.32
C PRO A 277 -12.61 -15.95 21.62
N GLU A 278 -11.69 -16.88 21.80
CA GLU A 278 -10.77 -16.97 22.95
C GLU A 278 -9.78 -15.79 23.03
N LEU A 279 -9.55 -15.08 21.92
CA LEU A 279 -8.64 -13.93 21.85
C LEU A 279 -9.36 -12.58 22.01
N LEU A 280 -10.69 -12.56 21.95
CA LEU A 280 -11.46 -11.32 21.86
C LEU A 280 -11.17 -10.35 23.02
N ASP A 281 -11.17 -10.84 24.25
CA ASP A 281 -10.93 -10.00 25.43
C ASP A 281 -9.48 -9.50 25.47
N ARG A 282 -8.51 -10.32 25.04
CA ARG A 282 -7.11 -9.89 24.94
C ARG A 282 -6.93 -8.77 23.93
N TYR A 283 -7.60 -8.85 22.78
CA TYR A 283 -7.57 -7.80 21.78
C TYR A 283 -8.26 -6.52 22.24
N ARG A 284 -9.39 -6.63 22.96
CA ARG A 284 -10.06 -5.47 23.58
C ARG A 284 -9.17 -4.77 24.60
N SER A 285 -8.43 -5.53 25.40
CA SER A 285 -7.46 -4.98 26.34
C SER A 285 -6.25 -4.36 25.64
N LEU A 286 -5.76 -4.96 24.56
CA LEU A 286 -4.61 -4.48 23.81
C LEU A 286 -4.94 -3.22 22.98
N TYR A 287 -6.17 -3.11 22.50
CA TYR A 287 -6.67 -1.96 21.74
C TYR A 287 -7.87 -1.32 22.46
N PRO A 288 -7.68 -0.67 23.61
CA PRO A 288 -8.79 -0.14 24.40
C PRO A 288 -9.42 1.08 23.71
N GLY A 289 -10.75 1.19 23.81
CA GLY A 289 -11.52 2.32 23.29
C GLY A 289 -11.15 2.70 21.85
N ARG A 290 -10.75 3.95 21.64
CA ARG A 290 -10.35 4.49 20.33
C ARG A 290 -8.88 4.29 19.97
N SER A 291 -8.09 3.56 20.79
CA SER A 291 -6.68 3.33 20.48
C SER A 291 -6.54 2.52 19.19
N ALA A 292 -5.88 3.10 18.18
CA ALA A 292 -5.61 2.44 16.92
C ALA A 292 -4.31 1.62 16.94
N TYR A 293 -3.40 1.95 17.87
CA TYR A 293 -2.10 1.32 17.99
C TYR A 293 -2.06 0.38 19.20
N ALA A 294 -1.28 -0.70 19.07
CA ALA A 294 -0.89 -1.50 20.22
C ALA A 294 -0.03 -0.65 21.19
N PRO A 295 -0.02 -0.98 22.49
CA PRO A 295 0.77 -0.28 23.50
C PRO A 295 2.25 -0.23 23.13
N VAL A 296 2.95 0.80 23.60
CA VAL A 296 4.38 0.99 23.31
C VAL A 296 5.19 -0.20 23.78
N GLU A 297 4.82 -0.79 24.91
CA GLU A 297 5.44 -1.96 25.53
C GLU A 297 5.33 -3.18 24.60
N TYR A 298 4.15 -3.41 24.02
CA TYR A 298 3.93 -4.51 23.08
C TYR A 298 4.74 -4.32 21.79
N ARG A 299 4.75 -3.10 21.23
CA ARG A 299 5.54 -2.79 20.03
C ARG A 299 7.04 -2.93 20.27
N ARG A 300 7.53 -2.57 21.46
CA ARG A 300 8.92 -2.78 21.88
C ARG A 300 9.25 -4.25 22.02
N TRP A 301 8.40 -5.01 22.72
CA TRP A 301 8.50 -6.47 22.87
C TRP A 301 8.58 -7.20 21.53
N LEU A 302 7.81 -6.75 20.53
CA LEU A 302 7.85 -7.31 19.19
C LEU A 302 9.14 -6.94 18.45
N THR A 303 9.56 -5.69 18.56
CA THR A 303 10.81 -5.18 17.96
C THR A 303 12.02 -5.99 18.45
N GLU A 304 12.08 -6.27 19.76
CA GLU A 304 13.14 -7.08 20.39
C GLU A 304 13.18 -8.52 19.87
N ARG A 305 12.04 -9.07 19.43
CA ARG A 305 11.95 -10.42 18.86
C ARG A 305 12.33 -10.48 17.39
N ILE A 306 11.84 -9.52 16.60
CA ILE A 306 11.94 -9.61 15.14
C ILE A 306 13.29 -9.12 14.60
N ARG A 307 13.89 -8.07 15.18
CA ARG A 307 15.18 -7.53 14.69
C ARG A 307 16.32 -8.56 14.70
N PRO A 308 16.52 -9.38 15.76
CA PRO A 308 17.52 -10.45 15.72
C PRO A 308 17.30 -11.47 14.60
N LEU A 309 16.04 -11.80 14.31
CA LEU A 309 15.68 -12.75 13.25
C LEU A 309 15.90 -12.13 11.86
N MET A 310 15.52 -10.87 11.66
CA MET A 310 15.80 -10.15 10.40
C MET A 310 17.30 -10.11 10.10
N ARG A 311 18.15 -9.86 11.12
CA ARG A 311 19.61 -9.96 10.99
C ARG A 311 20.09 -11.35 10.62
N ALA A 312 19.57 -12.37 11.30
CA ALA A 312 19.93 -13.77 11.03
C ALA A 312 19.62 -14.17 9.58
N HIS A 313 18.51 -13.69 9.03
CA HIS A 313 18.08 -13.93 7.64
C HIS A 313 18.59 -12.90 6.63
N ARG A 314 19.40 -11.92 7.05
CA ARG A 314 19.96 -10.83 6.20
C ARG A 314 18.90 -9.96 5.49
N LEU A 315 17.77 -9.75 6.15
CA LEU A 315 16.61 -8.98 5.65
C LEU A 315 16.60 -7.50 6.11
N GLU A 316 17.76 -6.98 6.52
CA GLU A 316 17.94 -5.57 6.92
C GLU A 316 18.65 -4.74 5.84
N GLN A 317 18.76 -5.28 4.63
CA GLN A 317 19.43 -4.58 3.53
C GLN A 317 18.64 -3.33 3.10
N GLY A 318 17.41 -3.13 3.59
CA GLY A 318 16.57 -1.96 3.32
C GLY A 318 17.01 -0.64 3.98
N ARG A 319 17.27 0.44 3.23
CA ARG A 319 17.33 1.85 3.72
C ARG A 319 16.26 2.68 3.04
N GLU A 320 15.70 3.71 3.66
CA GLU A 320 14.74 4.60 2.98
C GLU A 320 15.39 5.30 1.76
N ASP A 321 14.80 5.21 0.57
CA ASP A 321 15.18 5.97 -0.62
C ASP A 321 14.62 7.39 -0.50
N PRO A 322 15.46 8.42 -0.35
CA PRO A 322 14.99 9.80 -0.29
C PRO A 322 14.32 10.26 -1.59
N ALA A 323 14.57 9.58 -2.71
CA ALA A 323 14.04 9.88 -4.04
C ALA A 323 12.76 9.11 -4.38
N THR A 324 12.31 8.14 -3.59
CA THR A 324 10.96 7.53 -3.76
C THR A 324 10.09 7.64 -2.49
N GLY A 325 10.70 7.98 -1.35
CA GLY A 325 10.05 7.90 -0.05
C GLY A 325 9.67 6.46 0.34
N SER A 326 10.28 5.43 -0.25
CA SER A 326 10.07 4.02 0.10
C SER A 326 11.34 3.43 0.72
N VAL A 327 11.34 2.18 1.18
CA VAL A 327 12.55 1.50 1.64
C VAL A 327 13.30 0.95 0.42
N LEU A 328 14.31 1.68 -0.04
CA LEU A 328 15.41 1.19 -0.87
C LEU A 328 15.97 -0.09 -0.25
N SER A 329 16.51 -1.01 -1.05
CA SER A 329 17.39 -2.06 -0.54
C SER A 329 18.82 -1.83 -1.00
N SER A 330 19.78 -2.26 -0.19
CA SER A 330 21.21 -1.95 -0.34
C SER A 330 21.84 -2.61 -1.56
N GLY A 331 21.07 -3.35 -2.37
CA GLY A 331 21.48 -3.94 -3.64
C GLY A 331 21.66 -2.95 -4.79
N LEU A 332 21.24 -1.69 -4.63
CA LEU A 332 21.38 -0.63 -5.66
C LEU A 332 22.58 0.32 -5.45
N GLY A 333 23.62 -0.12 -4.74
CA GLY A 333 24.87 0.63 -4.61
C GLY A 333 25.71 0.73 -5.91
N THR A 334 25.16 0.49 -7.10
CA THR A 334 25.99 0.41 -8.33
C THR A 334 25.27 0.76 -9.64
N LEU A 335 24.47 1.82 -9.67
CA LEU A 335 24.16 2.51 -10.95
C LEU A 335 24.76 3.91 -10.97
N ARG A 336 25.67 4.06 -11.93
CA ARG A 336 26.62 5.14 -12.13
C ARG A 336 25.96 6.51 -12.19
N VAL A 337 26.57 7.42 -11.44
CA VAL A 337 26.82 8.82 -11.82
C VAL A 337 27.05 8.92 -13.33
N LEU A 338 26.05 9.39 -14.06
CA LEU A 338 26.25 10.00 -15.37
C LEU A 338 26.03 11.50 -15.20
N GLY A 339 27.15 12.23 -15.16
CA GLY A 339 27.18 13.67 -15.40
C GLY A 339 27.11 14.56 -14.16
N GLY A 340 28.28 14.81 -13.58
CA GLY A 340 28.68 16.16 -13.11
C GLY A 340 27.83 16.83 -12.04
N ASP A 341 28.24 16.63 -10.79
CA ASP A 341 28.09 17.53 -9.63
C ASP A 341 26.67 18.03 -9.29
N ARG A 342 26.10 17.50 -8.20
CA ARG A 342 25.29 18.31 -7.26
C ARG A 342 25.11 17.64 -5.89
N ARG A 343 25.36 18.49 -4.89
CA ARG A 343 25.42 18.34 -3.42
C ARG A 343 24.39 17.39 -2.79
N PRO A 344 24.72 16.78 -1.63
CA PRO A 344 23.73 16.09 -0.81
C PRO A 344 22.62 17.07 -0.42
N LEU A 345 21.37 16.62 -0.57
CA LEU A 345 20.22 17.24 0.09
C LEU A 345 20.42 17.09 1.60
N GLN A 346 21.08 18.09 2.19
CA GLN A 346 21.03 18.32 3.62
C GLN A 346 19.55 18.39 4.02
N HIS A 347 19.16 17.53 4.94
CA HIS A 347 17.88 17.62 5.62
C HIS A 347 17.85 18.91 6.45
N GLY A 348 17.49 20.01 5.79
CA GLY A 348 17.07 21.25 6.46
C GLY A 348 15.62 21.10 6.89
N GLY A 349 15.38 20.34 7.97
CA GLY A 349 14.14 20.48 8.71
C GLY A 349 14.11 21.88 9.32
N LEU A 350 13.16 22.71 8.87
CA LEU A 350 12.76 23.90 9.61
C LEU A 350 12.26 23.45 10.98
N LEU A 351 13.14 23.50 11.98
CA LEU A 351 12.92 23.57 13.44
C LEU A 351 14.20 23.09 14.16
N ALA A 352 15.29 23.85 14.05
CA ALA A 352 16.49 23.62 14.88
C ALA A 352 17.25 24.91 15.26
N GLU A 353 16.62 26.08 15.14
CA GLU A 353 17.18 27.34 15.64
C GLU A 353 16.11 28.07 16.43
N GLU A 354 15.93 27.68 17.70
CA GLU A 354 15.44 28.54 18.81
C GLU A 354 15.27 27.75 20.12
N LEU A 355 16.27 26.97 20.56
CA LEU A 355 16.33 26.51 21.96
C LEU A 355 17.78 26.49 22.45
N GLY A 356 18.06 27.34 23.45
CA GLY A 356 19.37 27.53 24.07
C GLY A 356 19.88 26.30 24.86
N PRO A 357 21.11 26.37 25.38
CA PRO A 357 21.82 25.23 25.92
C PRO A 357 21.35 24.95 27.35
N ASP A 358 20.38 24.06 27.50
CA ASP A 358 20.23 23.22 28.70
C ASP A 358 19.13 22.18 28.47
N ARG A 359 19.52 21.05 27.85
CA ARG A 359 18.95 19.69 28.00
C ARG A 359 19.58 18.72 27.00
N ALA A 360 20.88 18.50 27.15
CA ALA A 360 21.54 17.30 26.64
C ALA A 360 21.41 16.18 27.68
N ALA A 361 20.23 15.60 27.81
CA ALA A 361 20.02 14.34 28.53
C ALA A 361 18.74 13.66 28.02
N MET A 362 18.86 12.36 27.71
CA MET A 362 17.84 11.43 27.21
C MET A 362 17.60 11.43 25.69
N LEU A 363 18.37 10.58 24.98
CA LEU A 363 17.86 9.87 23.81
C LEU A 363 16.95 8.72 24.29
N PRO A 364 15.66 8.65 23.90
CA PRO A 364 14.88 7.43 24.05
C PRO A 364 14.48 6.86 22.68
N GLY A 365 14.95 5.63 22.41
CA GLY A 365 14.20 4.56 21.76
C GLY A 365 13.69 4.75 20.33
N VAL A 366 14.37 4.15 19.35
CA VAL A 366 13.85 3.92 17.99
C VAL A 366 12.72 2.88 18.03
N GLY A 367 11.49 3.35 18.29
CA GLY A 367 10.26 2.57 18.19
C GLY A 367 9.89 2.23 16.73
N GLN A 368 8.91 1.33 16.54
CA GLN A 368 8.38 0.99 15.21
C GLN A 368 7.90 2.26 14.46
N PRO A 369 8.15 2.39 13.15
CA PRO A 369 7.61 3.50 12.37
C PRO A 369 6.08 3.48 12.40
N THR A 370 5.47 4.59 12.84
CA THR A 370 4.02 4.80 12.77
C THR A 370 3.68 5.26 11.37
N LEU A 371 3.22 4.33 10.52
CA LEU A 371 2.94 4.58 9.09
C LEU A 371 1.52 5.10 8.80
N PHE A 372 0.64 5.27 9.81
CA PHE A 372 -0.77 5.61 9.54
C PHE A 372 -1.36 6.72 10.41
#